data_AF-H2C3A8-F1
#
_entry.id   AF-H2C3A8-F1
#
_cell.length_a   1.000
_cell.length_b   1.000
_cell.length_c   1.000
_cell.angle_alpha   90.00
_cell.angle_beta   90.00
_cell.angle_gamma   90.00
#
_symmetry.space_group_name_H-M   'P 1'
#
loop_
_entity.id
_entity.type
_entity.pdbx_description
1 polymer ?
#
loop_
_entity_poly.entity_id
_entity_poly.type
_entity_poly.pdbx_seq_one_letter_code
_entity_poly.pdbx_strand_id
1 'polypeptide(L)'
;MKTVYSALAVDSNNSALSPERQLAVVVAKALSKKVRVTSMSLVGWPLLLLRVEETGAYLIFDESGTIETSINRGILQNYSLFLDKLSQLGSPEEFLGSMTSISWGELRGKENFRLKGLVEKDLTPLIKNVSLSLNLIPLDRRFTEERASLEMEEWKKIQQTVSAEIARIDEYVRRLVTISEMFIGKLAEERQRIEAKYRYEIDGERQKLEDLLKAKKPQAYEEVKKKLMEYAPKLAEIYGILSKTQLDAEAGLVSEKQIRAFVESKNRVIREIDTQINSLLESYRAEVRSYMERIRRLEEAEKRELEKVDERIQALRDGVERIRTELLSLKQSKEAELDQLASLGRRTIFADEKLEVIIPFLVVKDEYGMTQVLSPQRYSGRARSLFGFGTKLENISVSIHEDISDMEARLSVVNFPDNVRIVRGDLEKGLEWLESEGWKVRRIVEEYYIS
;
A
#
# COMPACT_ATOMS: atom_id res chain seq x y z
N MET A 1 -2.25 19.37 -41.27
CA MET A 1 -2.45 19.49 -39.81
C MET A 1 -3.37 20.68 -39.58
N LYS A 2 -4.39 20.54 -38.73
CA LYS A 2 -5.31 21.63 -38.38
C LYS A 2 -4.69 22.46 -37.26
N THR A 3 -4.73 23.78 -37.38
CA THR A 3 -4.24 24.72 -36.36
C THR A 3 -5.40 25.42 -35.69
N VAL A 4 -5.39 25.47 -34.37
CA VAL A 4 -6.40 26.11 -33.52
C VAL A 4 -5.73 27.19 -32.68
N TYR A 5 -6.37 28.34 -32.56
CA TYR A 5 -5.87 29.44 -31.75
C TYR A 5 -6.65 29.49 -30.45
N SER A 6 -5.95 29.51 -29.31
CA SER A 6 -6.56 29.74 -28.01
C SER A 6 -6.82 31.24 -27.81
N ALA A 7 -7.81 31.56 -26.99
CA ALA A 7 -8.13 32.92 -26.59
C ALA A 7 -7.06 33.47 -25.64
N LEU A 8 -6.64 34.71 -25.87
CA LEU A 8 -5.83 35.51 -24.95
C LEU A 8 -6.70 36.09 -23.81
N ALA A 9 -7.98 36.34 -24.08
CA ALA A 9 -8.94 36.64 -23.02
C ALA A 9 -10.33 36.03 -23.26
N VAL A 10 -10.95 35.58 -22.17
CA VAL A 10 -12.30 35.00 -22.16
C VAL A 10 -13.21 35.75 -21.19
N ASP A 11 -14.52 35.62 -21.38
CA ASP A 11 -15.52 36.09 -20.43
C ASP A 11 -15.70 35.15 -19.22
N SER A 12 -16.64 35.46 -18.34
CA SER A 12 -16.98 34.62 -17.17
C SER A 12 -17.48 33.23 -17.52
N ASN A 13 -17.96 33.01 -18.75
CA ASN A 13 -18.45 31.74 -19.27
C ASN A 13 -17.37 30.95 -20.03
N ASN A 14 -16.12 31.43 -20.03
CA ASN A 14 -15.00 30.92 -20.82
C ASN A 14 -15.22 31.00 -22.34
N SER A 15 -16.07 31.91 -22.81
CA SER A 15 -16.19 32.22 -24.23
C SER A 15 -15.13 33.23 -24.62
N ALA A 16 -14.45 33.00 -25.76
CA ALA A 16 -13.46 33.95 -26.27
C ALA A 16 -14.10 35.31 -26.52
N LEU A 17 -13.45 36.37 -26.04
CA LEU A 17 -13.83 37.74 -26.42
C LEU A 17 -13.48 38.01 -27.89
N SER A 18 -14.01 39.06 -28.50
CA SER A 18 -13.56 39.47 -29.84
C SER A 18 -12.08 39.93 -29.81
N PRO A 19 -11.32 39.82 -30.91
CA PRO A 19 -9.88 40.12 -30.93
C PRO A 19 -9.51 41.46 -30.28
N GLU A 20 -10.21 42.54 -30.62
CA GLU A 20 -10.00 43.87 -30.06
C GLU A 20 -10.18 43.91 -28.53
N ARG A 21 -11.18 43.20 -28.01
CA ARG A 21 -11.47 43.13 -26.58
C ARG A 21 -10.43 42.29 -25.84
N GLN A 22 -9.95 41.21 -26.46
CA GLN A 22 -8.88 40.39 -25.87
C GLN A 22 -7.60 41.20 -25.66
N LEU A 23 -7.19 41.96 -26.67
CA LEU A 23 -6.02 42.83 -26.59
C LEU A 23 -6.18 43.87 -25.49
N ALA A 24 -7.32 44.56 -25.46
CA ALA A 24 -7.56 45.62 -24.50
C ALA A 24 -7.55 45.11 -23.04
N VAL A 25 -8.16 43.96 -22.75
CA VAL A 25 -8.16 43.38 -21.40
C VAL A 25 -6.73 43.10 -20.92
N VAL A 26 -5.92 42.42 -21.75
CA VAL A 26 -4.58 41.99 -21.33
C VAL A 26 -3.60 43.16 -21.26
N VAL A 27 -3.67 44.12 -22.18
CA VAL A 27 -2.88 45.36 -22.12
C VAL A 27 -3.25 46.19 -20.88
N ALA A 28 -4.55 46.39 -20.61
CA ALA A 28 -5.00 47.13 -19.44
C ALA A 28 -4.59 46.46 -18.12
N LYS A 29 -4.59 45.12 -18.07
CA LYS A 29 -4.10 44.34 -16.93
C LYS A 29 -2.60 44.53 -16.74
N ALA A 30 -1.80 44.33 -17.78
CA ALA A 30 -0.34 44.48 -17.74
C ALA A 30 0.06 45.89 -17.25
N LEU A 31 -0.63 46.92 -17.76
CA LEU A 31 -0.29 48.33 -17.52
C LEU A 31 -1.10 48.98 -16.40
N SER A 32 -1.74 48.18 -15.54
CA SER A 32 -2.56 48.62 -14.42
C SER A 32 -1.82 49.51 -13.41
N LYS A 33 -0.48 49.41 -13.34
CA LYS A 33 0.39 50.24 -12.50
C LYS A 33 0.75 51.61 -13.10
N LYS A 34 0.14 51.99 -14.24
CA LYS A 34 0.38 53.25 -14.99
C LYS A 34 1.80 53.42 -15.55
N VAL A 35 2.58 52.34 -15.60
CA VAL A 35 3.94 52.32 -16.16
C VAL A 35 3.88 52.50 -17.68
N ARG A 36 4.88 53.17 -18.26
CA ARG A 36 5.06 53.27 -19.73
C ARG A 36 5.93 52.15 -20.25
N VAL A 37 5.73 51.78 -21.51
CA VAL A 37 6.40 50.65 -22.15
C VAL A 37 7.34 51.08 -23.26
N THR A 38 8.43 50.34 -23.42
CA THR A 38 9.29 50.40 -24.60
C THR A 38 8.75 49.54 -25.74
N SER A 39 8.13 48.41 -25.41
CA SER A 39 7.55 47.49 -26.39
C SER A 39 6.45 46.60 -25.79
N MET A 40 5.50 46.20 -26.63
CA MET A 40 4.51 45.16 -26.35
C MET A 40 4.48 44.16 -27.50
N SER A 41 4.56 42.87 -27.18
CA SER A 41 4.60 41.80 -28.16
C SER A 41 3.56 40.72 -27.84
N LEU A 42 2.73 40.38 -28.82
CA LEU A 42 1.86 39.20 -28.78
C LEU A 42 2.64 38.02 -29.34
N VAL A 43 2.86 37.02 -28.51
CA VAL A 43 3.64 35.82 -28.86
C VAL A 43 2.73 34.61 -28.80
N GLY A 44 2.80 33.75 -29.81
CA GLY A 44 2.09 32.48 -29.84
C GLY A 44 3.00 31.33 -29.46
N TRP A 45 2.63 30.56 -28.44
CA TRP A 45 3.31 29.33 -28.06
C TRP A 45 2.69 28.15 -28.81
N PRO A 46 3.40 27.53 -29.77
CA PRO A 46 2.90 26.41 -30.56
C PRO A 46 2.98 25.09 -29.76
N LEU A 47 1.86 24.39 -29.68
CA LEU A 47 1.75 23.08 -29.05
C LEU A 47 1.20 22.06 -30.05
N LEU A 48 1.80 20.88 -30.09
CA LEU A 48 1.31 19.74 -30.84
C LEU A 48 0.56 18.78 -29.91
N LEU A 49 -0.71 18.55 -30.20
CA LEU A 49 -1.55 17.59 -29.51
C LEU A 49 -1.63 16.31 -30.34
N LEU A 50 -1.20 15.19 -29.77
CA LEU A 50 -1.31 13.86 -30.37
C LEU A 50 -2.26 12.99 -29.55
N ARG A 51 -3.29 12.45 -30.21
CA ARG A 51 -4.29 11.60 -29.57
C ARG A 51 -3.76 10.19 -29.37
N VAL A 52 -3.85 9.69 -28.13
CA VAL A 52 -3.58 8.32 -27.75
C VAL A 52 -4.80 7.47 -28.12
N GLU A 53 -4.66 6.58 -29.11
CA GLU A 53 -5.76 5.76 -29.63
C GLU A 53 -6.47 4.96 -28.53
N GLU A 54 -5.71 4.37 -27.60
CA GLU A 54 -6.24 3.44 -26.60
C GLU A 54 -7.12 4.12 -25.54
N THR A 55 -6.82 5.38 -25.21
CA THR A 55 -7.52 6.12 -24.12
C THR A 55 -8.37 7.27 -24.65
N GLY A 56 -8.14 7.68 -25.89
CA GLY A 56 -8.71 8.88 -26.51
C GLY A 56 -8.19 10.20 -25.93
N ALA A 57 -7.26 10.17 -24.96
CA ALA A 57 -6.63 11.36 -24.39
C ALA A 57 -5.52 11.92 -25.32
N TYR A 58 -5.08 13.14 -25.08
CA TYR A 58 -3.99 13.77 -25.84
C TYR A 58 -2.73 13.88 -25.00
N LEU A 59 -1.58 13.59 -25.62
CA LEU A 59 -0.29 14.06 -25.13
C LEU A 59 -0.02 15.43 -25.77
N ILE A 60 0.47 16.37 -24.95
CA ILE A 60 0.71 17.76 -25.35
C ILE A 60 2.22 17.98 -25.44
N PHE A 61 2.69 18.35 -26.62
CA PHE A 61 4.09 18.59 -26.90
C PHE A 61 4.35 20.08 -27.19
N ASP A 62 5.38 20.64 -26.59
CA ASP A 62 5.93 21.95 -26.87
C ASP A 62 6.74 21.91 -28.18
N GLU A 63 6.21 22.53 -29.24
CA GLU A 63 6.88 22.59 -30.54
C GLU A 63 8.13 23.48 -30.53
N SER A 64 8.31 24.35 -29.52
CA SER A 64 9.56 25.13 -29.37
C SER A 64 10.74 24.26 -28.91
N GLY A 65 10.47 23.06 -28.38
CA GLY A 65 11.47 22.11 -27.90
C GLY A 65 12.20 22.58 -26.64
N THR A 66 11.60 23.50 -25.89
CA THR A 66 12.22 24.09 -24.70
C THR A 66 11.81 23.38 -23.42
N ILE A 67 10.64 22.74 -23.41
CA ILE A 67 10.10 21.96 -22.29
C ILE A 67 10.50 20.48 -22.44
N GLU A 68 10.84 19.84 -21.33
CA GLU A 68 10.98 18.38 -21.22
C GLU A 68 10.37 17.90 -19.90
N THR A 69 9.81 16.70 -19.92
CA THR A 69 9.25 16.05 -18.73
C THR A 69 10.18 14.94 -18.27
N SER A 70 10.52 14.92 -16.98
CA SER A 70 11.36 13.88 -16.37
C SER A 70 10.50 12.90 -15.56
N ILE A 71 10.60 11.62 -15.86
CA ILE A 71 9.90 10.55 -15.14
C ILE A 71 10.94 9.71 -14.40
N ASN A 72 10.82 9.69 -13.08
CA ASN A 72 11.66 8.85 -12.22
C ASN A 72 10.95 7.51 -11.97
N ARG A 73 11.67 6.42 -12.17
CA ARG A 73 11.14 5.06 -12.08
C ARG A 73 12.04 4.18 -11.22
N GLY A 74 11.47 3.32 -10.38
CA GLY A 74 12.21 2.24 -9.74
C GLY A 74 12.47 1.09 -10.71
N ILE A 75 13.59 0.37 -10.62
CA ILE A 75 13.80 -0.85 -11.40
C ILE A 75 13.38 -2.05 -10.53
N LEU A 76 12.40 -2.84 -10.99
CA LEU A 76 11.98 -4.03 -10.25
C LEU A 76 13.12 -5.07 -10.22
N GLN A 77 13.37 -5.64 -9.05
CA GLN A 77 14.28 -6.77 -8.93
C GLN A 77 13.68 -8.02 -9.60
N ASN A 78 14.53 -8.82 -10.27
CA ASN A 78 14.08 -10.09 -10.83
C ASN A 78 14.00 -11.16 -9.73
N TYR A 79 12.86 -11.24 -9.04
CA TYR A 79 12.67 -12.21 -7.96
C TYR A 79 12.54 -13.67 -8.44
N SER A 80 12.34 -13.91 -9.74
CA SER A 80 12.26 -15.26 -10.31
C SER A 80 13.45 -16.13 -9.92
N LEU A 81 14.67 -15.58 -9.98
CA LEU A 81 15.90 -16.31 -9.66
C LEU A 81 15.94 -16.78 -8.19
N PHE A 82 15.38 -15.99 -7.27
CA PHE A 82 15.30 -16.39 -5.87
C PHE A 82 14.22 -17.45 -5.67
N LEU A 83 13.05 -17.28 -6.30
CA LEU A 83 11.96 -18.26 -6.24
C LEU A 83 12.37 -19.62 -6.80
N ASP A 84 13.12 -19.64 -7.91
CA ASP A 84 13.68 -20.86 -8.48
C ASP A 84 14.59 -21.58 -7.48
N LYS A 85 15.52 -20.84 -6.84
CA LYS A 85 16.40 -21.39 -5.80
C LYS A 85 15.62 -21.92 -4.60
N LEU A 86 14.64 -21.15 -4.11
CA LEU A 86 13.80 -21.54 -2.97
C LEU A 86 13.03 -22.84 -3.24
N SER A 87 12.56 -23.03 -4.47
CA SER A 87 11.83 -24.25 -4.86
C SER A 87 12.68 -25.53 -4.83
N GLN A 88 14.01 -25.40 -4.89
CA GLN A 88 14.94 -26.52 -4.92
C GLN A 88 15.46 -26.93 -3.53
N LEU A 89 15.08 -26.20 -2.47
CA LEU A 89 15.59 -26.45 -1.12
C LEU A 89 15.03 -27.77 -0.54
N GLY A 90 15.88 -28.45 0.23
CA GLY A 90 15.57 -29.78 0.77
C GLY A 90 14.68 -29.71 2.00
N SER A 91 14.98 -28.78 2.92
CA SER A 91 14.36 -28.71 4.25
C SER A 91 13.53 -27.42 4.48
N PRO A 92 12.50 -27.49 5.35
CA PRO A 92 11.74 -26.31 5.78
C PRO A 92 12.60 -25.23 6.46
N GLU A 93 13.62 -25.61 7.23
CA GLU A 93 14.56 -24.69 7.88
C GLU A 93 15.38 -23.90 6.87
N GLU A 94 15.98 -24.59 5.90
CA GLU A 94 16.75 -23.94 4.84
C GLU A 94 15.87 -23.00 4.03
N PHE A 95 14.62 -23.41 3.76
CA PHE A 95 13.65 -22.58 3.08
C PHE A 95 13.32 -21.32 3.87
N LEU A 96 12.95 -21.43 5.15
CA LEU A 96 12.65 -20.28 6.00
C LEU A 96 13.85 -19.32 6.13
N GLY A 97 15.05 -19.85 6.37
CA GLY A 97 16.27 -19.06 6.48
C GLY A 97 16.61 -18.34 5.18
N SER A 98 16.55 -19.04 4.05
CA SER A 98 16.84 -18.45 2.73
C SER A 98 15.80 -17.39 2.35
N MET A 99 14.52 -17.69 2.58
CA MET A 99 13.40 -16.80 2.25
C MET A 99 13.49 -15.49 3.03
N THR A 100 13.85 -15.54 4.32
CA THR A 100 13.96 -14.35 5.18
C THR A 100 15.21 -13.50 4.92
N SER A 101 16.26 -14.08 4.31
CA SER A 101 17.50 -13.38 3.97
C SER A 101 17.42 -12.49 2.73
N ILE A 102 16.41 -12.67 1.89
CA ILE A 102 16.21 -11.89 0.67
C ILE A 102 15.52 -10.57 1.04
N SER A 103 16.01 -9.44 0.52
CA SER A 103 15.36 -8.14 0.64
C SER A 103 14.17 -8.04 -0.31
N TRP A 104 13.01 -8.57 0.11
CA TRP A 104 11.77 -8.43 -0.64
C TRP A 104 11.24 -7.00 -0.51
N GLY A 105 10.64 -6.50 -1.59
CA GLY A 105 10.15 -5.13 -1.63
C GLY A 105 11.20 -4.07 -1.99
N GLU A 106 12.48 -4.44 -2.12
CA GLU A 106 13.52 -3.51 -2.56
C GLU A 106 13.57 -3.35 -4.09
N LEU A 107 13.90 -2.13 -4.52
CA LEU A 107 14.17 -1.81 -5.92
C LEU A 107 15.64 -2.10 -6.23
N ARG A 108 15.90 -2.65 -7.43
CA ARG A 108 17.27 -2.87 -7.92
C ARG A 108 18.02 -1.56 -8.16
N GLY A 109 17.29 -0.49 -8.46
CA GLY A 109 17.86 0.81 -8.79
C GLY A 109 16.77 1.80 -9.17
N LYS A 110 17.20 2.97 -9.67
CA LYS A 110 16.32 4.00 -10.20
C LYS A 110 16.77 4.38 -11.61
N GLU A 111 15.81 4.75 -12.43
CA GLU A 111 16.00 5.20 -13.81
C GLU A 111 15.25 6.51 -14.01
N ASN A 112 15.82 7.43 -14.78
CA ASN A 112 15.18 8.70 -15.13
C ASN A 112 15.03 8.77 -16.64
N PHE A 113 13.78 8.81 -17.10
CA PHE A 113 13.42 8.99 -18.50
C PHE A 113 13.09 10.45 -18.74
N ARG A 114 13.68 11.03 -19.79
CA ARG A 114 13.35 12.38 -20.24
C ARG A 114 12.57 12.31 -21.54
N LEU A 115 11.30 12.70 -21.48
CA LEU A 115 10.44 12.83 -22.64
C LEU A 115 10.54 14.27 -23.15
N LYS A 116 11.22 14.44 -24.28
CA LYS A 116 11.48 15.77 -24.84
C LYS A 116 10.21 16.38 -25.42
N GLY A 117 10.03 17.68 -25.25
CA GLY A 117 8.85 18.39 -25.74
C GLY A 117 7.58 18.09 -24.94
N LEU A 118 7.45 16.93 -24.28
CA LEU A 118 6.24 16.59 -23.54
C LEU A 118 6.02 17.57 -22.39
N VAL A 119 4.79 18.09 -22.29
CA VAL A 119 4.37 19.02 -21.24
C VAL A 119 3.67 18.25 -20.13
N GLU A 120 4.26 18.27 -18.93
CA GLU A 120 3.67 17.64 -17.73
C GLU A 120 2.43 18.39 -17.21
N LYS A 121 2.46 19.72 -17.31
CA LYS A 121 1.43 20.64 -16.80
C LYS A 121 0.12 20.49 -17.56
N ASP A 122 -1.00 20.55 -16.84
CA ASP A 122 -2.32 20.44 -17.45
C ASP A 122 -2.74 21.73 -18.16
N LEU A 123 -2.37 21.89 -19.43
CA LEU A 123 -2.73 23.07 -20.22
C LEU A 123 -4.17 23.04 -20.76
N THR A 124 -4.99 22.03 -20.43
CA THR A 124 -6.38 21.90 -20.90
C THR A 124 -7.23 23.16 -20.68
N PRO A 125 -7.14 23.88 -19.54
CA PRO A 125 -7.88 25.12 -19.33
C PRO A 125 -7.56 26.24 -20.31
N LEU A 126 -6.35 26.27 -20.87
CA LEU A 126 -5.90 27.26 -21.86
C LEU A 126 -6.28 26.83 -23.28
N ILE A 127 -6.18 25.53 -23.56
CA ILE A 127 -6.37 24.94 -24.88
C ILE A 127 -7.85 24.91 -25.31
N LYS A 128 -8.77 24.72 -24.37
CA LYS A 128 -10.21 24.54 -24.69
C LYS A 128 -10.93 25.80 -25.17
N ASN A 129 -10.37 26.99 -24.92
CA ASN A 129 -11.03 28.26 -25.23
C ASN A 129 -10.63 28.73 -26.63
N VAL A 130 -11.28 28.20 -27.67
CA VAL A 130 -10.96 28.50 -29.07
C VAL A 130 -11.33 29.94 -29.44
N SER A 131 -10.47 30.61 -30.19
CA SER A 131 -10.61 32.00 -30.64
C SER A 131 -10.27 32.15 -32.12
N LEU A 132 -10.68 33.29 -32.70
CA LEU A 132 -10.07 33.81 -33.92
C LEU A 132 -8.57 34.10 -33.70
N SER A 133 -7.78 33.98 -34.76
CA SER A 133 -6.35 34.27 -34.74
C SER A 133 -6.09 35.74 -34.41
N LEU A 134 -5.16 35.99 -33.50
CA LEU A 134 -4.57 37.31 -33.27
C LEU A 134 -3.35 37.51 -34.19
N ASN A 135 -2.93 38.75 -34.39
CA ASN A 135 -1.67 39.06 -35.09
C ASN A 135 -0.49 38.81 -34.14
N LEU A 136 -0.11 37.54 -33.99
CA LEU A 136 0.92 37.08 -33.07
C LEU A 136 2.22 36.69 -33.79
N ILE A 137 3.34 36.75 -33.07
CA ILE A 137 4.62 36.18 -33.49
C ILE A 137 4.67 34.76 -32.93
N PRO A 138 4.55 33.70 -33.75
CA PRO A 138 4.70 32.34 -33.26
C PRO A 138 6.16 32.10 -32.86
N LEU A 139 6.39 31.36 -31.77
CA LEU A 139 7.73 30.90 -31.43
C LEU A 139 8.26 29.95 -32.51
N ASP A 140 9.59 29.95 -32.69
CA ASP A 140 10.27 29.05 -33.60
C ASP A 140 9.96 27.59 -33.24
N ARG A 141 9.49 26.82 -34.24
CA ARG A 141 9.23 25.39 -34.08
C ARG A 141 10.53 24.62 -34.28
N ARG A 142 10.98 23.93 -33.23
CA ARG A 142 12.20 23.12 -33.22
C ARG A 142 11.92 21.64 -32.97
N PHE A 143 10.71 21.32 -32.53
CA PHE A 143 10.28 19.97 -32.21
C PHE A 143 9.19 19.55 -33.20
N THR A 144 9.47 18.51 -33.99
CA THR A 144 8.62 18.09 -35.12
C THR A 144 7.61 17.02 -34.72
N GLU A 145 6.62 16.79 -35.58
CA GLU A 145 5.65 15.71 -35.41
C GLU A 145 6.33 14.35 -35.31
N GLU A 146 7.33 14.05 -36.16
CA GLU A 146 8.04 12.77 -36.12
C GLU A 146 8.74 12.57 -34.77
N ARG A 147 9.31 13.65 -34.21
CA ARG A 147 9.93 13.58 -32.88
C ARG A 147 8.88 13.33 -31.80
N ALA A 148 7.74 14.01 -31.87
CA ALA A 148 6.63 13.81 -30.93
C ALA A 148 6.11 12.36 -30.97
N SER A 149 5.97 11.77 -32.15
CA SER A 149 5.58 10.36 -32.30
C SER A 149 6.58 9.40 -31.64
N LEU A 150 7.89 9.64 -31.81
CA LEU A 150 8.92 8.83 -31.15
C LEU A 150 8.86 8.94 -29.61
N GLU A 151 8.65 10.14 -29.07
CA GLU A 151 8.53 10.33 -27.62
C GLU A 151 7.22 9.69 -27.08
N MET A 152 6.15 9.71 -27.86
CA MET A 152 4.90 9.02 -27.54
C MET A 152 5.08 7.49 -27.52
N GLU A 153 5.83 6.92 -28.47
CA GLU A 153 6.18 5.49 -28.46
C GLU A 153 7.01 5.12 -27.23
N GLU A 154 8.01 5.93 -26.86
CA GLU A 154 8.80 5.69 -25.65
C GLU A 154 7.93 5.79 -24.39
N TRP A 155 7.03 6.78 -24.30
CA TRP A 155 6.05 6.86 -23.22
C TRP A 155 5.18 5.59 -23.11
N LYS A 156 4.63 5.11 -24.24
CA LYS A 156 3.85 3.85 -24.28
C LYS A 156 4.68 2.66 -23.81
N LYS A 157 5.93 2.56 -24.24
CA LYS A 157 6.85 1.48 -23.85
C LYS A 157 7.17 1.52 -22.34
N ILE A 158 7.35 2.70 -21.77
CA ILE A 158 7.54 2.85 -20.32
C ILE A 158 6.30 2.35 -19.58
N GLN A 159 5.09 2.75 -20.00
CA GLN A 159 3.84 2.26 -19.42
C GLN A 159 3.73 0.73 -19.49
N GLN A 160 3.96 0.14 -20.67
CA GLN A 160 3.94 -1.30 -20.86
C GLN A 160 4.94 -2.02 -19.96
N THR A 161 6.14 -1.45 -19.78
CA THR A 161 7.16 -2.00 -18.88
C THR A 161 6.68 -2.00 -17.44
N VAL A 162 6.12 -0.89 -16.96
CA VAL A 162 5.59 -0.79 -15.59
C VAL A 162 4.40 -1.75 -15.39
N SER A 163 3.48 -1.84 -16.35
CA SER A 163 2.36 -2.80 -16.30
C SER A 163 2.84 -4.26 -16.26
N ALA A 164 3.87 -4.60 -17.05
CA ALA A 164 4.47 -5.93 -17.01
C ALA A 164 5.16 -6.22 -15.68
N GLU A 165 5.79 -5.22 -15.05
CA GLU A 165 6.37 -5.35 -13.70
C GLU A 165 5.32 -5.60 -12.63
N ILE A 166 4.19 -4.88 -12.67
CA ILE A 166 3.05 -5.11 -11.78
C ILE A 166 2.56 -6.57 -11.90
N ALA A 167 2.37 -7.05 -13.14
CA ALA A 167 1.94 -8.43 -13.38
C ALA A 167 2.96 -9.47 -12.89
N ARG A 168 4.26 -9.19 -13.02
CA ARG A 168 5.32 -10.05 -12.47
C ARG A 168 5.28 -10.12 -10.95
N ILE A 169 4.97 -9.03 -10.26
CA ILE A 169 4.83 -9.04 -8.81
C ILE A 169 3.69 -9.98 -8.38
N ASP A 170 2.55 -9.95 -9.07
CA ASP A 170 1.45 -10.88 -8.82
C ASP A 170 1.85 -12.35 -9.08
N GLU A 171 2.69 -12.59 -10.10
CA GLU A 171 3.27 -13.91 -10.33
C GLU A 171 4.22 -14.33 -9.21
N TYR A 172 5.10 -13.43 -8.74
CA TYR A 172 6.02 -13.71 -7.63
C TYR A 172 5.28 -14.09 -6.36
N VAL A 173 4.22 -13.36 -6.01
CA VAL A 173 3.37 -13.68 -4.86
C VAL A 173 2.76 -15.07 -5.00
N ARG A 174 2.16 -15.39 -6.15
CA ARG A 174 1.57 -16.71 -6.40
C ARG A 174 2.59 -17.83 -6.28
N ARG A 175 3.76 -17.67 -6.92
CA ARG A 175 4.84 -18.65 -6.87
C ARG A 175 5.38 -18.85 -5.46
N LEU A 176 5.57 -17.78 -4.70
CA LEU A 176 6.01 -17.86 -3.30
C LEU A 176 5.03 -18.68 -2.46
N VAL A 177 3.72 -18.41 -2.58
CA VAL A 177 2.68 -19.15 -1.86
C VAL A 177 2.74 -20.64 -2.23
N THR A 178 2.78 -20.97 -3.51
CA THR A 178 2.86 -22.37 -3.98
C THR A 178 4.10 -23.09 -3.43
N ILE A 179 5.28 -22.46 -3.49
CA ILE A 179 6.51 -23.08 -2.95
C ILE A 179 6.37 -23.29 -1.44
N SER A 180 5.80 -22.32 -0.73
CA SER A 180 5.62 -22.38 0.73
C SER A 180 4.66 -23.50 1.14
N GLU A 181 3.58 -23.70 0.40
CA GLU A 181 2.63 -24.80 0.62
C GLU A 181 3.31 -26.17 0.52
N MET A 182 4.29 -26.35 -0.37
CA MET A 182 5.07 -27.59 -0.45
C MET A 182 5.84 -27.87 0.86
N PHE A 183 6.47 -26.87 1.46
CA PHE A 183 7.21 -27.03 2.72
C PHE A 183 6.29 -27.20 3.92
N ILE A 184 5.16 -26.48 3.94
CA ILE A 184 4.11 -26.70 4.95
C ILE A 184 3.57 -28.13 4.86
N GLY A 185 3.39 -28.66 3.64
CA GLY A 185 3.01 -30.06 3.40
C GLY A 185 4.02 -31.06 3.99
N LYS A 186 5.32 -30.84 3.77
CA LYS A 186 6.39 -31.67 4.39
C LYS A 186 6.32 -31.68 5.92
N LEU A 187 6.08 -30.53 6.55
CA LEU A 187 5.92 -30.44 8.00
C LEU A 187 4.63 -31.14 8.48
N ALA A 188 3.54 -31.04 7.72
CA ALA A 188 2.31 -31.76 8.05
C ALA A 188 2.50 -33.29 7.98
N GLU A 189 3.27 -33.79 7.01
CA GLU A 189 3.67 -35.20 6.96
C GLU A 189 4.56 -35.60 8.14
N GLU A 190 5.54 -34.76 8.51
CA GLU A 190 6.38 -34.97 9.70
C GLU A 190 5.53 -35.07 10.96
N ARG A 191 4.56 -34.16 11.12
CA ARG A 191 3.59 -34.15 12.21
C ARG A 191 2.81 -35.47 12.29
N GLN A 192 2.29 -35.95 11.16
CA GLN A 192 1.57 -37.24 11.10
C GLN A 192 2.46 -38.43 11.46
N ARG A 193 3.74 -38.42 11.04
CA ARG A 193 4.70 -39.47 11.40
C ARG A 193 4.99 -39.49 12.91
N ILE A 194 5.12 -38.32 13.53
CA ILE A 194 5.31 -38.18 14.98
C ILE A 194 4.07 -38.72 15.72
N GLU A 195 2.86 -38.29 15.34
CA GLU A 195 1.61 -38.80 15.93
C GLU A 195 1.50 -40.34 15.81
N ALA A 196 1.81 -40.90 14.64
CA ALA A 196 1.76 -42.34 14.42
C ALA A 196 2.78 -43.10 15.29
N LYS A 197 4.01 -42.57 15.41
CA LYS A 197 5.07 -43.15 16.25
C LYS A 197 4.64 -43.19 17.71
N TYR A 198 4.21 -42.06 18.27
CA TYR A 198 3.82 -41.98 19.68
C TYR A 198 2.56 -42.79 19.98
N ARG A 199 1.57 -42.80 19.08
CA ARG A 199 0.40 -43.68 19.22
C ARG A 199 0.81 -45.14 19.33
N TYR A 200 1.69 -45.62 18.44
CA TYR A 200 2.20 -46.99 18.48
C TYR A 200 2.92 -47.31 19.81
N GLU A 201 3.81 -46.42 20.27
CA GLU A 201 4.54 -46.61 21.53
C GLU A 201 3.62 -46.60 22.77
N ILE A 202 2.66 -45.67 22.82
CA ILE A 202 1.69 -45.55 23.91
C ILE A 202 0.76 -46.77 23.96
N ASP A 203 0.23 -47.19 22.81
CA ASP A 203 -0.64 -48.37 22.74
C ASP A 203 0.12 -49.65 23.14
N GLY A 204 1.40 -49.76 22.77
CA GLY A 204 2.28 -50.83 23.23
C GLY A 204 2.45 -50.86 24.76
N GLU A 205 2.68 -49.71 25.41
CA GLU A 205 2.78 -49.64 26.88
C GLU A 205 1.42 -49.88 27.57
N ARG A 206 0.32 -49.42 26.98
CA ARG A 206 -1.05 -49.71 27.46
C ARG A 206 -1.35 -51.20 27.42
N GLN A 207 -0.98 -51.89 26.34
CA GLN A 207 -1.16 -53.34 26.25
C GLN A 207 -0.34 -54.09 27.30
N LYS A 208 0.93 -53.71 27.51
CA LYS A 208 1.77 -54.30 28.57
C LYS A 208 1.17 -54.09 29.96
N LEU A 209 0.61 -52.91 30.23
CA LEU A 209 -0.11 -52.64 31.48
C LEU A 209 -1.36 -53.52 31.61
N GLU A 210 -2.14 -53.69 30.54
CA GLU A 210 -3.31 -54.55 30.55
C GLU A 210 -2.94 -56.02 30.86
N ASP A 211 -1.90 -56.53 30.21
CA ASP A 211 -1.41 -57.89 30.43
C ASP A 211 -0.86 -58.08 31.85
N LEU A 212 -0.13 -57.08 32.37
CA LEU A 212 0.30 -57.04 33.76
C LEU A 212 -0.90 -57.13 34.70
N LEU A 213 -1.92 -56.31 34.48
CA LEU A 213 -3.11 -56.29 35.33
C LEU A 213 -3.88 -57.62 35.27
N LYS A 214 -3.98 -58.25 34.08
CA LYS A 214 -4.59 -59.58 33.93
C LYS A 214 -3.84 -60.64 34.74
N ALA A 215 -2.51 -60.61 34.74
CA ALA A 215 -1.69 -61.58 35.47
C ALA A 215 -1.65 -61.29 36.99
N LYS A 216 -1.49 -60.03 37.38
CA LYS A 216 -1.18 -59.63 38.75
C LYS A 216 -2.41 -59.40 39.63
N LYS A 217 -3.56 -58.98 39.08
CA LYS A 217 -4.78 -58.79 39.89
C LYS A 217 -5.24 -60.07 40.61
N PRO A 218 -5.30 -61.26 39.95
CA PRO A 218 -5.66 -62.50 40.64
C PRO A 218 -4.66 -62.89 41.72
N GLN A 219 -3.36 -62.70 41.45
CA GLN A 219 -2.28 -62.99 42.42
C GLN A 219 -2.40 -62.10 43.66
N ALA A 220 -2.53 -60.79 43.48
CA ALA A 220 -2.73 -59.85 44.57
C ALA A 220 -3.99 -60.17 45.39
N TYR A 221 -5.08 -60.56 44.73
CA TYR A 221 -6.31 -60.98 45.41
C TYR A 221 -6.09 -62.21 46.31
N GLU A 222 -5.48 -63.27 45.78
CA GLU A 222 -5.24 -64.49 46.56
C GLU A 222 -4.22 -64.28 47.68
N GLU A 223 -3.17 -63.46 47.47
CA GLU A 223 -2.22 -63.11 48.52
C GLU A 223 -2.87 -62.31 49.66
N VAL A 224 -3.69 -61.30 49.32
CA VAL A 224 -4.45 -60.54 50.33
C VAL A 224 -5.42 -61.45 51.08
N LYS A 225 -6.14 -62.33 50.37
CA LYS A 225 -7.09 -63.28 50.97
C LYS A 225 -6.37 -64.26 51.91
N LYS A 226 -5.25 -64.84 51.48
CA LYS A 226 -4.41 -65.72 52.31
C LYS A 226 -3.90 -64.98 53.54
N LYS A 227 -3.42 -63.76 53.38
CA LYS A 227 -2.93 -62.94 54.49
C LYS A 227 -4.03 -62.62 55.50
N LEU A 228 -5.23 -62.27 55.03
CA LEU A 228 -6.40 -62.08 55.89
C LEU A 228 -6.79 -63.34 56.67
N MET A 229 -6.69 -64.51 56.05
CA MET A 229 -6.97 -65.79 56.71
C MET A 229 -5.99 -66.09 57.87
N GLU A 230 -4.74 -65.64 57.80
CA GLU A 230 -3.78 -65.77 58.92
C GLU A 230 -4.24 -65.01 60.18
N TYR A 231 -4.99 -63.92 60.02
CA TYR A 231 -5.52 -63.13 61.13
C TYR A 231 -6.89 -63.57 61.62
N ALA A 232 -7.60 -64.43 60.89
CA ALA A 232 -8.94 -64.87 61.25
C ALA A 232 -9.03 -65.52 62.64
N PRO A 233 -8.09 -66.40 63.08
CA PRO A 233 -8.11 -66.94 64.44
C PRO A 233 -7.92 -65.87 65.51
N LYS A 234 -6.97 -64.96 65.31
CA LYS A 234 -6.66 -63.86 66.25
C LYS A 234 -7.83 -62.88 66.39
N LEU A 235 -8.52 -62.58 65.28
CA LEU A 235 -9.74 -61.77 65.31
C LEU A 235 -10.88 -62.51 66.00
N ALA A 236 -11.11 -63.79 65.68
CA ALA A 236 -12.16 -64.60 66.31
C ALA A 236 -11.97 -64.69 67.83
N GLU A 237 -10.74 -64.85 68.30
CA GLU A 237 -10.39 -64.84 69.72
C GLU A 237 -10.70 -63.47 70.37
N ILE A 238 -10.28 -62.36 69.75
CA ILE A 238 -10.56 -61.00 70.25
C ILE A 238 -12.07 -60.74 70.32
N TYR A 239 -12.83 -61.14 69.31
CA TYR A 239 -14.29 -61.01 69.30
C TYR A 239 -14.93 -61.91 70.38
N GLY A 240 -14.47 -63.14 70.55
CA GLY A 240 -14.96 -64.05 71.59
C GLY A 240 -14.69 -63.54 73.00
N ILE A 241 -13.50 -62.98 73.25
CA ILE A 241 -13.15 -62.34 74.53
C ILE A 241 -14.00 -61.09 74.74
N LEU A 242 -14.13 -60.22 73.73
CA LEU A 242 -14.98 -59.02 73.81
C LEU A 242 -16.42 -59.36 74.16
N SER A 243 -17.02 -60.37 73.53
CA SER A 243 -18.39 -60.80 73.83
C SER A 243 -18.53 -61.30 75.27
N LYS A 244 -17.59 -62.10 75.76
CA LYS A 244 -17.57 -62.53 77.17
C LYS A 244 -17.46 -61.33 78.12
N THR A 245 -16.51 -60.43 77.85
CA THR A 245 -16.28 -59.23 78.68
C THR A 245 -17.45 -58.24 78.63
N GLN A 246 -18.17 -58.13 77.51
CA GLN A 246 -19.39 -57.34 77.39
C GLN A 246 -20.50 -57.92 78.26
N LEU A 247 -20.71 -59.24 78.22
CA LEU A 247 -21.68 -59.93 79.10
C LEU A 247 -21.29 -59.78 80.58
N ASP A 248 -20.00 -59.91 80.91
CA ASP A 248 -19.50 -59.72 82.27
C ASP A 248 -19.67 -58.26 82.75
N ALA A 249 -19.57 -57.28 81.85
CA ALA A 249 -19.80 -55.86 82.18
C ALA A 249 -21.29 -55.54 82.38
N GLU A 250 -22.17 -56.10 81.56
CA GLU A 250 -23.63 -56.04 81.78
C GLU A 250 -24.03 -56.69 83.11
N ALA A 251 -23.30 -57.73 83.53
CA ALA A 251 -23.44 -58.37 84.84
C ALA A 251 -22.74 -57.62 86.00
N GLY A 252 -22.06 -56.50 85.74
CA GLY A 252 -21.39 -55.67 86.74
C GLY A 252 -20.06 -56.21 87.27
N LEU A 253 -19.47 -57.23 86.62
CA LEU A 253 -18.26 -57.94 87.07
C LEU A 253 -16.96 -57.32 86.55
N VAL A 254 -17.02 -56.46 85.54
CA VAL A 254 -15.87 -55.74 84.97
C VAL A 254 -16.23 -54.30 84.61
N SER A 255 -15.24 -53.42 84.69
CA SER A 255 -15.40 -51.98 84.47
C SER A 255 -15.43 -51.62 82.97
N GLU A 256 -16.14 -50.54 82.61
CA GLU A 256 -16.12 -50.00 81.23
C GLU A 256 -14.71 -49.69 80.70
N LYS A 257 -13.76 -49.39 81.60
CA LYS A 257 -12.35 -49.16 81.24
C LYS A 257 -11.70 -50.42 80.65
N GLN A 258 -12.07 -51.60 81.14
CA GLN A 258 -11.58 -52.87 80.62
C GLN A 258 -12.17 -53.19 79.24
N ILE A 259 -13.47 -52.92 79.01
CA ILE A 259 -14.09 -53.04 77.68
C ILE A 259 -13.39 -52.11 76.67
N ARG A 260 -13.15 -50.85 77.04
CA ARG A 260 -12.44 -49.87 76.18
C ARG A 260 -11.05 -50.38 75.78
N ALA A 261 -10.30 -50.97 76.71
CA ALA A 261 -8.98 -51.54 76.41
C ALA A 261 -9.04 -52.70 75.39
N PHE A 262 -10.06 -53.56 75.45
CA PHE A 262 -10.24 -54.62 74.46
C PHE A 262 -10.70 -54.10 73.09
N VAL A 263 -11.54 -53.06 73.07
CA VAL A 263 -11.92 -52.37 71.82
C VAL A 263 -10.70 -51.70 71.17
N GLU A 264 -9.82 -51.10 71.96
CA GLU A 264 -8.54 -50.56 71.48
C GLU A 264 -7.62 -51.66 70.94
N SER A 265 -7.57 -52.82 71.60
CA SER A 265 -6.82 -54.00 71.12
C SER A 265 -7.33 -54.49 69.77
N LYS A 266 -8.66 -54.61 69.61
CA LYS A 266 -9.30 -54.91 68.32
C LYS A 266 -8.90 -53.90 67.24
N ASN A 267 -9.02 -52.61 67.52
CA ASN A 267 -8.69 -51.55 66.57
C ASN A 267 -7.21 -51.54 66.21
N ARG A 268 -6.32 -51.87 67.15
CA ARG A 268 -4.87 -52.01 66.88
C ARG A 268 -4.60 -53.16 65.92
N VAL A 269 -5.23 -54.32 66.11
CA VAL A 269 -5.09 -55.47 65.20
C VAL A 269 -5.65 -55.16 63.81
N ILE A 270 -6.80 -54.49 63.71
CA ILE A 270 -7.35 -54.06 62.41
C ILE A 270 -6.39 -53.11 61.69
N ARG A 271 -5.83 -52.11 62.37
CA ARG A 271 -4.83 -51.21 61.77
C ARG A 271 -3.56 -51.93 61.35
N GLU A 272 -3.13 -52.92 62.12
CA GLU A 272 -1.97 -53.75 61.79
C GLU A 272 -2.24 -54.56 60.51
N ILE A 273 -3.44 -55.16 60.38
CA ILE A 273 -3.90 -55.86 59.18
C ILE A 273 -3.90 -54.92 57.98
N ASP A 274 -4.51 -53.73 58.10
CA ASP A 274 -4.55 -52.73 57.02
C ASP A 274 -3.14 -52.30 56.59
N THR A 275 -2.23 -52.13 57.54
CA THR A 275 -0.84 -51.76 57.26
C THR A 275 -0.12 -52.88 56.50
N GLN A 276 -0.31 -54.14 56.91
CA GLN A 276 0.31 -55.28 56.22
C GLN A 276 -0.28 -55.51 54.83
N ILE A 277 -1.61 -55.37 54.67
CA ILE A 277 -2.26 -55.47 53.35
C ILE A 277 -1.76 -54.36 52.42
N ASN A 278 -1.67 -53.13 52.90
CA ASN A 278 -1.16 -52.02 52.08
C ASN A 278 0.31 -52.22 51.70
N SER A 279 1.14 -52.70 52.63
CA SER A 279 2.54 -53.06 52.34
C SER A 279 2.63 -54.16 51.27
N LEU A 280 1.78 -55.18 51.37
CA LEU A 280 1.73 -56.28 50.39
C LEU A 280 1.27 -55.80 49.01
N LEU A 281 0.29 -54.90 48.94
CA LEU A 281 -0.20 -54.32 47.68
C LEU A 281 0.76 -53.30 47.06
N GLU A 282 1.71 -52.77 47.84
CA GLU A 282 2.57 -51.67 47.39
C GLU A 282 3.46 -52.07 46.21
N SER A 283 3.98 -53.30 46.18
CA SER A 283 4.77 -53.82 45.05
C SER A 283 3.96 -53.83 43.75
N TYR A 284 2.73 -54.33 43.80
CA TYR A 284 1.80 -54.34 42.66
C TYR A 284 1.43 -52.92 42.21
N ARG A 285 1.15 -52.01 43.17
CA ARG A 285 0.84 -50.61 42.89
C ARG A 285 2.04 -49.86 42.31
N ALA A 286 3.26 -50.20 42.72
CA ALA A 286 4.49 -49.58 42.22
C ALA A 286 4.73 -49.96 40.76
N GLU A 287 4.54 -51.22 40.38
CA GLU A 287 4.64 -51.66 38.98
C GLU A 287 3.60 -50.96 38.09
N VAL A 288 2.34 -50.87 38.54
CA VAL A 288 1.29 -50.13 37.81
C VAL A 288 1.64 -48.64 37.67
N ARG A 289 2.10 -48.00 38.75
CA ARG A 289 2.56 -46.60 38.70
C ARG A 289 3.70 -46.40 37.70
N SER A 290 4.64 -47.34 37.63
CA SER A 290 5.75 -47.27 36.67
C SER A 290 5.29 -47.31 35.20
N TYR A 291 4.30 -48.14 34.85
CA TYR A 291 3.71 -48.11 33.51
C TYR A 291 2.93 -46.82 33.23
N MET A 292 2.13 -46.35 34.19
CA MET A 292 1.41 -45.08 34.07
C MET A 292 2.36 -43.88 33.88
N GLU A 293 3.48 -43.84 34.61
CA GLU A 293 4.50 -42.81 34.44
C GLU A 293 5.16 -42.87 33.06
N ARG A 294 5.42 -44.06 32.52
CA ARG A 294 5.96 -44.22 31.16
C ARG A 294 5.00 -43.71 30.10
N ILE A 295 3.72 -44.09 30.18
CA ILE A 295 2.66 -43.60 29.28
C ILE A 295 2.59 -42.07 29.34
N ARG A 296 2.55 -41.50 30.55
CA ARG A 296 2.50 -40.05 30.73
C ARG A 296 3.73 -39.34 30.13
N ARG A 297 4.93 -39.90 30.29
CA ARG A 297 6.15 -39.35 29.67
C ARG A 297 6.09 -39.39 28.14
N LEU A 298 5.52 -40.45 27.56
CA LEU A 298 5.30 -40.54 26.12
C LEU A 298 4.29 -39.49 25.63
N GLU A 299 3.16 -39.33 26.32
CA GLU A 299 2.14 -38.31 26.01
C GLU A 299 2.71 -36.88 26.13
N GLU A 300 3.53 -36.61 27.16
CA GLU A 300 4.21 -35.33 27.32
C GLU A 300 5.28 -35.08 26.25
N ALA A 301 5.99 -36.12 25.81
CA ALA A 301 6.98 -36.02 24.74
C ALA A 301 6.33 -35.81 23.37
N GLU A 302 5.25 -36.54 23.07
CA GLU A 302 4.43 -36.36 21.87
C GLU A 302 3.98 -34.91 21.75
N LYS A 303 3.34 -34.38 22.81
CA LYS A 303 2.86 -33.01 22.82
C LYS A 303 3.97 -32.01 22.51
N ARG A 304 5.14 -32.15 23.13
CA ARG A 304 6.29 -31.25 22.90
C ARG A 304 6.85 -31.34 21.49
N GLU A 305 6.91 -32.53 20.89
CA GLU A 305 7.38 -32.68 19.52
C GLU A 305 6.38 -32.11 18.52
N LEU A 306 5.07 -32.32 18.72
CA LEU A 306 4.03 -31.73 17.88
C LEU A 306 4.01 -30.19 17.97
N GLU A 307 4.13 -29.63 19.19
CA GLU A 307 4.22 -28.18 19.40
C GLU A 307 5.37 -27.57 18.59
N LYS A 308 6.54 -28.21 18.55
CA LYS A 308 7.68 -27.73 17.73
C LYS A 308 7.37 -27.73 16.23
N VAL A 309 6.64 -28.73 15.73
CA VAL A 309 6.25 -28.77 14.31
C VAL A 309 5.23 -27.69 14.01
N ASP A 310 4.24 -27.49 14.90
CA ASP A 310 3.23 -26.44 14.75
C ASP A 310 3.86 -25.04 14.78
N GLU A 311 4.84 -24.79 15.66
CA GLU A 311 5.64 -23.57 15.69
C GLU A 311 6.38 -23.33 14.37
N ARG A 312 6.99 -24.36 13.78
CA ARG A 312 7.67 -24.27 12.47
C ARG A 312 6.70 -23.95 11.34
N ILE A 313 5.51 -24.57 11.34
CA ILE A 313 4.44 -24.26 10.36
C ILE A 313 4.01 -22.80 10.50
N GLN A 314 3.82 -22.32 11.73
CA GLN A 314 3.40 -20.95 11.97
C GLN A 314 4.48 -19.95 11.54
N ALA A 315 5.75 -20.20 11.87
CA ALA A 315 6.87 -19.36 11.45
C ALA A 315 6.98 -19.25 9.91
N LEU A 316 6.71 -20.34 9.19
CA LEU A 316 6.63 -20.31 7.72
C LEU A 316 5.49 -19.43 7.23
N ARG A 317 4.27 -19.60 7.78
CA ARG A 317 3.10 -18.79 7.39
C ARG A 317 3.35 -17.30 7.63
N ASP A 318 3.88 -16.96 8.79
CA ASP A 318 4.17 -15.56 9.15
C ASP A 318 5.26 -14.98 8.24
N GLY A 319 6.32 -15.76 7.95
CA GLY A 319 7.37 -15.35 7.03
C GLY A 319 6.86 -15.07 5.62
N VAL A 320 5.96 -15.91 5.11
CA VAL A 320 5.36 -15.77 3.77
C VAL A 320 4.44 -14.56 3.71
N GLU A 321 3.59 -14.35 4.72
CA GLU A 321 2.66 -13.22 4.73
C GLU A 321 3.40 -11.88 4.85
N ARG A 322 4.50 -11.83 5.60
CA ARG A 322 5.39 -10.66 5.65
C ARG A 322 5.90 -10.31 4.25
N ILE A 323 6.46 -11.29 3.54
CA ILE A 323 7.02 -11.08 2.20
C ILE A 323 5.94 -10.71 1.18
N ARG A 324 4.77 -11.34 1.28
CA ARG A 324 3.62 -10.99 0.47
C ARG A 324 3.24 -9.52 0.66
N THR A 325 3.23 -9.04 1.90
CA THR A 325 2.96 -7.63 2.21
C THR A 325 4.02 -6.71 1.61
N GLU A 326 5.30 -7.06 1.70
CA GLU A 326 6.42 -6.31 1.11
C GLU A 326 6.28 -6.24 -0.43
N LEU A 327 5.93 -7.35 -1.09
CA LEU A 327 5.67 -7.39 -2.54
C LEU A 327 4.43 -6.58 -2.93
N LEU A 328 3.35 -6.62 -2.15
CA LEU A 328 2.15 -5.82 -2.41
C LEU A 328 2.41 -4.31 -2.26
N SER A 329 3.23 -3.90 -1.29
CA SER A 329 3.66 -2.50 -1.17
C SER A 329 4.47 -2.07 -2.39
N LEU A 330 5.37 -2.92 -2.88
CA LEU A 330 6.11 -2.67 -4.11
C LEU A 330 5.18 -2.55 -5.33
N LYS A 331 4.14 -3.37 -5.40
CA LYS A 331 3.10 -3.27 -6.44
C LYS A 331 2.37 -1.92 -6.39
N GLN A 332 1.97 -1.46 -5.20
CA GLN A 332 1.34 -0.14 -5.05
C GLN A 332 2.24 1.00 -5.50
N SER A 333 3.55 0.94 -5.19
CA SER A 333 4.51 1.92 -5.70
C SER A 333 4.59 1.92 -7.22
N LYS A 334 4.46 0.75 -7.86
CA LYS A 334 4.45 0.61 -9.32
C LYS A 334 3.15 1.08 -9.96
N GLU A 335 2.03 0.85 -9.32
CA GLU A 335 0.73 1.40 -9.73
C GLU A 335 0.76 2.93 -9.70
N ALA A 336 1.37 3.54 -8.67
CA ALA A 336 1.55 4.99 -8.61
C ALA A 336 2.45 5.54 -9.75
N GLU A 337 3.52 4.83 -10.12
CA GLU A 337 4.34 5.17 -11.30
C GLU A 337 3.50 5.14 -12.59
N LEU A 338 2.63 4.15 -12.74
CA LEU A 338 1.75 4.00 -13.90
C LEU A 338 0.68 5.11 -13.94
N ASP A 339 0.11 5.46 -12.79
CA ASP A 339 -0.87 6.54 -12.66
C ASP A 339 -0.23 7.90 -13.01
N GLN A 340 1.00 8.16 -12.56
CA GLN A 340 1.75 9.35 -12.94
C GLN A 340 1.92 9.42 -14.47
N LEU A 341 2.32 8.32 -15.12
CA LEU A 341 2.45 8.26 -16.57
C LEU A 341 1.11 8.46 -17.29
N ALA A 342 0.04 7.86 -16.79
CA ALA A 342 -1.30 7.99 -17.34
C ALA A 342 -1.83 9.43 -17.22
N SER A 343 -1.47 10.13 -16.12
CA SER A 343 -1.88 11.51 -15.89
C SER A 343 -1.39 12.47 -16.97
N LEU A 344 -0.28 12.14 -17.67
CA LEU A 344 0.25 12.91 -18.80
C LEU A 344 -0.74 13.02 -19.97
N GLY A 345 -1.59 12.01 -20.17
CA GLY A 345 -2.67 12.05 -21.15
C GLY A 345 -3.85 12.92 -20.70
N ARG A 346 -4.16 13.99 -21.43
CA ARG A 346 -5.23 14.94 -21.08
C ARG A 346 -6.42 14.85 -22.02
N ARG A 347 -7.64 14.88 -21.46
CA ARG A 347 -8.87 14.97 -22.27
C ARG A 347 -9.12 16.42 -22.66
N THR A 348 -9.44 16.64 -23.93
CA THR A 348 -9.73 17.97 -24.48
C THR A 348 -11.08 17.95 -25.22
N ILE A 349 -11.51 19.11 -25.73
CA ILE A 349 -12.74 19.25 -26.52
C ILE A 349 -12.60 18.75 -27.97
N PHE A 350 -11.40 18.35 -28.38
CA PHE A 350 -11.10 17.99 -29.77
C PHE A 350 -11.27 16.51 -30.04
N ALA A 351 -11.57 16.16 -31.28
CA ALA A 351 -11.68 14.78 -31.75
C ALA A 351 -10.63 14.39 -32.81
N ASP A 352 -9.92 15.38 -33.37
CA ASP A 352 -8.88 15.18 -34.38
C ASP A 352 -7.73 14.30 -33.84
N GLU A 353 -7.17 13.39 -34.65
CA GLU A 353 -6.05 12.53 -34.22
C GLU A 353 -4.79 13.34 -33.86
N LYS A 354 -4.57 14.44 -34.59
CA LYS A 354 -3.50 15.39 -34.35
C LYS A 354 -3.96 16.81 -34.61
N LEU A 355 -3.52 17.73 -33.76
CA LEU A 355 -3.90 19.13 -33.79
C LEU A 355 -2.75 20.01 -33.33
N GLU A 356 -2.55 21.14 -34.00
CA GLU A 356 -1.72 22.22 -33.47
C GLU A 356 -2.60 23.21 -32.71
N VAL A 357 -2.16 23.61 -31.52
CA VAL A 357 -2.78 24.66 -30.72
C VAL A 357 -1.77 25.76 -30.45
N ILE A 358 -2.12 27.01 -30.78
CA ILE A 358 -1.28 28.18 -30.47
C ILE A 358 -1.87 28.91 -29.27
N ILE A 359 -1.14 28.92 -28.15
CA ILE A 359 -1.51 29.66 -26.93
C ILE A 359 -0.91 31.06 -26.98
N PRO A 360 -1.72 32.13 -26.95
CA PRO A 360 -1.20 33.49 -26.98
C PRO A 360 -0.74 33.99 -25.61
N PHE A 361 0.32 34.78 -25.61
CA PHE A 361 0.88 35.50 -24.46
C PHE A 361 1.13 36.95 -24.85
N LEU A 362 0.97 37.87 -23.91
CA LEU A 362 1.43 39.25 -24.05
C LEU A 362 2.75 39.41 -23.29
N VAL A 363 3.80 39.81 -23.99
CA VAL A 363 5.10 40.17 -23.40
C VAL A 363 5.24 41.68 -23.45
N VAL A 364 5.44 42.30 -22.28
CA VAL A 364 5.56 43.75 -22.12
C VAL A 364 6.91 44.08 -21.54
N LYS A 365 7.62 45.03 -22.16
CA LYS A 365 8.86 45.57 -21.61
C LYS A 365 8.64 47.01 -21.18
N ASP A 366 8.83 47.28 -19.90
CA ASP A 366 8.65 48.62 -19.36
C ASP A 366 9.83 49.56 -19.65
N GLU A 367 9.72 50.81 -19.21
CA GLU A 367 10.75 51.84 -19.33
C GLU A 367 12.02 51.56 -18.52
N TYR A 368 11.93 50.70 -17.51
CA TYR A 368 13.07 50.27 -16.69
C TYR A 368 13.73 49.01 -17.24
N GLY A 369 13.24 48.47 -18.36
CA GLY A 369 13.73 47.26 -18.99
C GLY A 369 13.23 45.97 -18.34
N MET A 370 12.28 46.04 -17.40
CA MET A 370 11.65 44.87 -16.80
C MET A 370 10.65 44.26 -17.78
N THR A 371 10.73 42.94 -17.97
CA THR A 371 9.79 42.19 -18.79
C THR A 371 8.69 41.59 -17.92
N GLN A 372 7.43 41.88 -18.27
CA GLN A 372 6.25 41.23 -17.72
C GLN A 372 5.61 40.35 -18.79
N VAL A 373 5.27 39.11 -18.43
CA VAL A 373 4.54 38.20 -19.31
C VAL A 373 3.14 37.99 -18.74
N LEU A 374 2.14 38.14 -19.60
CA LEU A 374 0.73 37.93 -19.31
C LEU A 374 0.26 36.73 -20.12
N SER A 375 -0.06 35.67 -19.40
CA SER A 375 -0.77 34.49 -19.91
C SER A 375 -2.25 34.78 -20.20
N PRO A 376 -2.98 33.86 -20.85
CA PRO A 376 -4.41 34.03 -21.10
C PRO A 376 -5.24 34.39 -19.85
N GLN A 377 -6.14 35.35 -20.00
CA GLN A 377 -6.86 36.00 -18.91
C GLN A 377 -8.37 35.72 -18.94
N ARG A 378 -8.99 35.57 -17.77
CA ARG A 378 -10.45 35.63 -17.60
C ARG A 378 -10.86 37.04 -17.20
N TYR A 379 -11.63 37.71 -18.06
CA TYR A 379 -12.16 39.04 -17.83
C TYR A 379 -13.22 39.03 -16.74
N SER A 380 -13.13 39.98 -15.80
CA SER A 380 -14.02 40.11 -14.65
C SER A 380 -15.40 40.70 -14.97
N GLY A 381 -15.62 41.15 -16.22
CA GLY A 381 -16.85 41.82 -16.63
C GLY A 381 -16.86 43.31 -16.31
N ARG A 382 -18.06 43.91 -16.30
CA ARG A 382 -18.28 45.33 -15.99
C ARG A 382 -17.67 45.72 -14.65
N ALA A 383 -17.11 46.93 -14.60
CA ALA A 383 -16.65 47.57 -13.38
C ALA A 383 -17.84 47.84 -12.42
N ARG A 384 -18.20 46.86 -11.59
CA ARG A 384 -19.27 47.02 -10.58
C ARG A 384 -18.71 47.79 -9.38
N SER A 385 -19.02 49.08 -9.28
CA SER A 385 -18.78 49.87 -8.06
C SER A 385 -20.08 50.07 -7.29
N LEU A 386 -20.17 49.52 -6.08
CA LEU A 386 -21.32 49.72 -5.18
C LEU A 386 -21.30 51.11 -4.49
N PHE A 387 -20.19 51.86 -4.58
CA PHE A 387 -20.00 53.11 -3.82
C PHE A 387 -19.21 54.22 -4.55
N GLY A 388 -19.19 54.24 -5.88
CA GLY A 388 -18.56 55.32 -6.67
C GLY A 388 -17.03 55.33 -6.68
N PHE A 389 -16.37 54.48 -5.91
CA PHE A 389 -14.94 54.20 -6.04
C PHE A 389 -14.73 53.23 -7.21
N GLY A 390 -14.11 53.71 -8.30
CA GLY A 390 -13.83 52.87 -9.47
C GLY A 390 -13.04 51.61 -9.08
N THR A 391 -13.44 50.45 -9.60
CA THR A 391 -12.70 49.19 -9.45
C THR A 391 -11.28 49.38 -10.00
N LYS A 392 -10.29 48.97 -9.21
CA LYS A 392 -8.88 49.06 -9.61
C LYS A 392 -8.62 48.22 -10.85
N LEU A 393 -7.85 48.74 -11.81
CA LEU A 393 -7.47 48.04 -13.05
C LEU A 393 -6.80 46.68 -12.79
N GLU A 394 -6.13 46.52 -11.66
CA GLU A 394 -5.53 45.23 -11.27
C GLU A 394 -6.58 44.10 -11.17
N ASN A 395 -7.86 44.41 -10.97
CA ASN A 395 -8.95 43.44 -10.86
C ASN A 395 -9.70 43.21 -12.19
N ILE A 396 -9.24 43.80 -13.30
CA ILE A 396 -9.90 43.68 -14.61
C ILE A 396 -9.97 42.24 -15.11
N SER A 397 -9.00 41.42 -14.72
CA SER A 397 -8.93 40.01 -15.07
C SER A 397 -8.08 39.21 -14.08
N VAL A 398 -8.25 37.90 -14.13
CA VAL A 398 -7.42 36.90 -13.44
C VAL A 398 -6.83 35.93 -14.46
N SER A 399 -5.68 35.31 -14.16
CA SER A 399 -5.12 34.29 -15.07
C SER A 399 -6.07 33.09 -15.16
N ILE A 400 -6.17 32.49 -16.35
CA ILE A 400 -6.92 31.24 -16.56
C ILE A 400 -6.17 30.05 -15.93
N HIS A 401 -4.84 30.13 -15.87
CA HIS A 401 -3.98 29.07 -15.37
C HIS A 401 -2.81 29.67 -14.59
N GLU A 402 -2.64 29.27 -13.34
CA GLU A 402 -1.63 29.86 -12.45
C GLU A 402 -0.29 29.13 -12.52
N ASP A 403 -0.28 27.84 -12.89
CA ASP A 403 0.93 27.04 -12.99
C ASP A 403 1.47 26.98 -14.42
N ILE A 404 1.96 28.10 -14.95
CA ILE A 404 2.66 28.21 -16.25
C ILE A 404 3.91 29.09 -16.17
N SER A 405 4.45 29.24 -14.96
CA SER A 405 5.63 30.06 -14.65
C SER A 405 6.85 29.74 -15.52
N ASP A 406 7.07 28.48 -15.90
CA ASP A 406 8.21 28.09 -16.75
C ASP A 406 8.09 28.66 -18.17
N MET A 407 6.88 28.72 -18.72
CA MET A 407 6.62 29.34 -20.03
C MET A 407 6.80 30.86 -19.93
N GLU A 408 6.26 31.48 -18.88
CA GLU A 408 6.40 32.91 -18.62
C GLU A 408 7.86 33.33 -18.40
N ALA A 409 8.63 32.53 -17.66
CA ALA A 409 10.06 32.75 -17.42
C ALA A 409 10.88 32.64 -18.71
N ARG A 410 10.53 31.74 -19.64
CA ARG A 410 11.20 31.62 -20.94
C ARG A 410 10.88 32.80 -21.85
N LEU A 411 9.62 33.25 -21.87
CA LEU A 411 9.22 34.41 -22.66
C LEU A 411 9.85 35.71 -22.13
N SER A 412 10.12 35.82 -20.83
CA SER A 412 10.62 37.06 -20.23
C SER A 412 12.07 37.42 -20.63
N VAL A 413 12.85 36.43 -21.07
CA VAL A 413 14.27 36.58 -21.46
C VAL A 413 14.50 36.72 -22.96
N VAL A 414 13.45 36.57 -23.77
CA VAL A 414 13.52 36.70 -25.23
C VAL A 414 13.09 38.12 -25.63
N ASN A 415 13.86 38.77 -26.50
CA ASN A 415 13.47 40.06 -27.08
C ASN A 415 12.62 39.83 -28.32
N PHE A 416 11.38 40.32 -28.30
CA PHE A 416 10.46 40.24 -29.43
C PHE A 416 10.27 41.63 -30.08
N PRO A 417 10.08 41.70 -31.40
CA PRO A 417 9.70 42.95 -32.05
C PRO A 417 8.26 43.34 -31.67
N ASP A 418 8.02 44.64 -31.51
CA ASP A 418 6.68 45.14 -31.19
C ASP A 418 5.71 44.93 -32.35
N ASN A 419 4.74 44.05 -32.16
CA ASN A 419 3.65 43.79 -33.09
C ASN A 419 2.29 44.31 -32.59
N VAL A 420 2.21 44.79 -31.35
CA VAL A 420 0.97 45.36 -30.79
C VAL A 420 0.71 46.75 -31.36
N ARG A 421 1.76 47.55 -31.57
CA ARG A 421 1.67 48.89 -32.17
C ARG A 421 1.13 48.84 -33.61
N ILE A 422 1.36 47.74 -34.31
CA ILE A 422 0.86 47.51 -35.68
C ILE A 422 -0.67 47.39 -35.69
N VAL A 423 -1.25 46.80 -34.65
CA VAL A 423 -2.71 46.60 -34.49
C VAL A 423 -3.38 47.67 -33.62
N ARG A 424 -2.77 48.86 -33.53
CA ARG A 424 -3.26 49.96 -32.67
C ARG A 424 -4.75 50.26 -32.84
N GLY A 425 -5.26 50.25 -34.08
CA GLY A 425 -6.66 50.60 -34.34
C GLY A 425 -7.65 49.61 -33.73
N ASP A 426 -7.29 48.33 -33.64
CA ASP A 426 -8.12 47.34 -32.96
C ASP A 426 -7.98 47.46 -31.44
N LEU A 427 -6.76 47.70 -30.94
CA LEU A 427 -6.55 47.93 -29.50
C LEU A 427 -7.32 49.17 -29.00
N GLU A 428 -7.33 50.28 -29.73
CA GLU A 428 -8.09 51.50 -29.38
C GLU A 428 -9.59 51.23 -29.29
N LYS A 429 -10.17 50.52 -30.27
CA LYS A 429 -11.60 50.10 -30.22
C LYS A 429 -11.89 49.26 -28.98
N GLY A 430 -10.99 48.35 -28.61
CA GLY A 430 -11.12 47.54 -27.40
C GLY A 430 -11.01 48.37 -26.11
N LEU A 431 -10.15 49.39 -26.09
CA LEU A 431 -9.99 50.31 -24.96
C LEU A 431 -11.23 51.20 -24.77
N GLU A 432 -11.82 51.71 -25.86
CA GLU A 432 -13.10 52.42 -25.82
C GLU A 432 -14.23 51.54 -25.27
N TRP A 433 -14.24 50.26 -25.65
CA TRP A 433 -15.19 49.30 -25.07
C TRP A 433 -14.97 49.12 -23.55
N LEU A 434 -13.72 48.95 -23.09
CA LEU A 434 -13.44 48.84 -21.66
C LEU A 434 -13.86 50.07 -20.86
N GLU A 435 -13.64 51.27 -21.42
CA GLU A 435 -14.10 52.52 -20.83
C GLU A 435 -15.63 52.55 -20.72
N SER A 436 -16.34 52.12 -21.77
CA SER A 436 -17.82 52.01 -21.76
C SER A 436 -18.33 51.02 -20.70
N GLU A 437 -17.52 50.01 -20.35
CA GLU A 437 -17.80 49.04 -19.29
C GLU A 437 -17.38 49.54 -17.88
N GLY A 438 -16.92 50.79 -17.79
CA GLY A 438 -16.61 51.52 -16.55
C GLY A 438 -15.16 51.41 -16.07
N TRP A 439 -14.26 50.83 -16.87
CA TRP A 439 -12.84 50.71 -16.51
C TRP A 439 -12.07 51.99 -16.85
N LYS A 440 -11.20 52.43 -15.93
CA LYS A 440 -10.38 53.65 -16.12
C LYS A 440 -9.11 53.33 -16.93
N VAL A 441 -9.23 53.25 -18.26
CA VAL A 441 -8.12 52.97 -19.19
C VAL A 441 -7.67 54.23 -19.95
N ARG A 442 -6.47 54.22 -20.56
CA ARG A 442 -6.07 55.24 -21.54
C ARG A 442 -6.67 54.83 -22.89
N ARG A 443 -7.20 55.79 -23.65
CA ARG A 443 -7.88 55.49 -24.92
C ARG A 443 -6.94 55.43 -26.11
N ILE A 444 -5.87 56.22 -26.06
CA ILE A 444 -4.89 56.36 -27.14
C ILE A 444 -3.71 55.43 -26.84
N VAL A 445 -3.37 54.57 -27.79
CA VAL A 445 -2.33 53.55 -27.59
C VAL A 445 -0.97 54.18 -27.35
N GLU A 446 -0.64 55.27 -28.05
CA GLU A 446 0.63 55.99 -27.90
C GLU A 446 0.86 56.51 -26.47
N GLU A 447 -0.19 56.75 -25.67
CA GLU A 447 -0.03 57.17 -24.28
C GLU A 447 0.54 56.07 -23.38
N TYR A 448 0.49 54.80 -23.81
CA TYR A 448 1.12 53.69 -23.10
C TYR A 448 2.62 53.60 -23.37
N TYR A 449 3.10 54.16 -24.48
CA TYR A 449 4.51 54.07 -24.89
C TYR A 449 5.35 55.23 -24.35
N ILE A 450 6.65 55.00 -24.19
CA ILE A 450 7.63 56.08 -24.07
C ILE A 450 7.74 56.75 -25.44
N SER A 451 7.68 58.08 -25.44
CA SER A 451 7.75 58.90 -26.66
C SER A 451 9.12 58.91 -27.29
#